data_AF-A0A6L7IH70-F1
#
_entry.id   AF-A0A6L7IH70-F1
#
_cell.length_a   1.000
_cell.length_b   1.000
_cell.length_c   1.000
_cell.angle_alpha   90.00
_cell.angle_beta   90.00
_cell.angle_gamma   90.00
#
_symmetry.space_group_name_H-M   'P 1'
#
loop_
_entity.id
_entity.type
_entity.pdbx_description
1 polymer ?
#
loop_
_entity_poly.entity_id
_entity_poly.type
_entity_poly.pdbx_seq_one_letter_code
_entity_poly.pdbx_strand_id
1 'polypeptide(L)'
;MNISAYILEYLKQFGTVIVPQFGVFSLENSKAVINSENGSILPPSSKIAFQQDYQIQNDDFISFLSRQKDISKASAERELELQVDFWKKRLQSDKTLEISGLGTAFIEDGKILFKGNRLESDYPDFYGLEEIRFSDINDKPAEVSENKSEKDYRFNKSVLWIFLFIIPVLGILYFAYTQQELLFGKKSFDDLSVQTKTQRIEKKAPVKIDSAQMRRQDSIKAFKADSLKQDSVKKQAAKNWKATSYKRKSRWQK
;
A
#
# COMPACT_ATOMS: atom_id res chain seq x y z
N MET A 1 -11.41 -38.89 -4.23
CA MET A 1 -11.33 -37.91 -5.35
C MET A 1 -12.30 -36.79 -5.03
N ASN A 2 -11.89 -35.51 -5.09
CA ASN A 2 -12.76 -34.39 -4.70
C ASN A 2 -13.47 -33.78 -5.91
N ILE A 3 -14.60 -34.38 -6.31
CA ILE A 3 -15.52 -33.79 -7.30
C ILE A 3 -16.00 -32.40 -6.84
N SER A 4 -16.10 -32.19 -5.52
CA SER A 4 -16.44 -30.89 -4.94
C SER A 4 -15.48 -29.76 -5.35
N ALA A 5 -14.19 -30.06 -5.54
CA ALA A 5 -13.22 -29.06 -5.99
C ALA A 5 -13.47 -28.62 -7.43
N TYR A 6 -13.82 -29.55 -8.32
CA TYR A 6 -14.19 -29.23 -9.71
C TYR A 6 -15.52 -28.48 -9.79
N ILE A 7 -16.47 -28.79 -8.91
CA ILE A 7 -17.72 -28.02 -8.79
C ILE A 7 -17.42 -26.58 -8.37
N LEU A 8 -16.52 -26.39 -7.39
CA LEU A 8 -16.09 -25.06 -6.96
C LEU A 8 -15.40 -24.30 -8.10
N GLU A 9 -14.52 -24.95 -8.85
CA GLU A 9 -13.83 -24.35 -10.01
C GLU A 9 -14.83 -23.92 -11.08
N TYR A 10 -15.78 -24.79 -11.44
CA TYR A 10 -16.84 -24.48 -12.39
C TYR A 10 -17.74 -23.33 -11.90
N LEU A 11 -18.10 -23.32 -10.62
CA LEU A 11 -18.87 -22.23 -10.00
C LEU A 11 -18.15 -20.89 -10.11
N LYS A 12 -16.84 -20.85 -9.86
CA LYS A 12 -16.05 -19.61 -9.99
C LYS A 12 -16.04 -19.08 -11.41
N GLN A 13 -16.02 -19.97 -12.41
CA GLN A 13 -15.95 -19.58 -13.81
C GLN A 13 -17.32 -19.20 -14.41
N PHE A 14 -18.37 -19.95 -14.10
CA PHE A 14 -19.68 -19.84 -14.75
C PHE A 14 -20.80 -19.33 -13.85
N GLY A 15 -20.57 -19.24 -12.53
CA GLY A 15 -21.53 -18.75 -11.54
C GLY A 15 -22.57 -19.79 -11.10
N THR A 16 -22.98 -20.71 -11.97
CA THR A 16 -24.00 -21.72 -11.66
C THR A 16 -23.59 -23.07 -12.20
N VAL A 17 -23.80 -24.14 -11.44
CA VAL A 17 -23.53 -25.52 -11.83
C VAL A 17 -24.72 -26.41 -11.50
N ILE A 18 -25.10 -27.24 -12.46
CA ILE A 18 -26.15 -28.24 -12.29
C ILE A 18 -25.47 -29.57 -12.00
N VAL A 19 -25.83 -30.19 -10.87
CA VAL A 19 -25.40 -31.52 -10.50
C VAL A 19 -26.59 -32.46 -10.64
N PRO A 20 -26.61 -33.31 -11.69
CA PRO A 20 -27.72 -34.22 -11.94
C PRO A 20 -28.05 -35.06 -10.72
N GLN A 21 -29.35 -35.29 -10.52
CA GLN A 21 -29.88 -36.07 -9.40
C GLN A 21 -29.51 -35.52 -8.00
N PHE A 22 -29.02 -34.29 -7.89
CA PHE A 22 -28.74 -33.64 -6.60
C PHE A 22 -29.39 -32.27 -6.52
N GLY A 23 -29.02 -31.37 -7.43
CA GLY A 23 -29.56 -30.01 -7.49
C GLY A 23 -28.63 -29.03 -8.18
N VAL A 24 -28.90 -27.75 -7.94
CA VAL A 24 -28.21 -26.63 -8.57
C VAL A 24 -27.44 -25.88 -7.50
N PHE A 25 -26.14 -25.68 -7.71
CA PHE A 25 -25.36 -24.71 -6.94
C PHE A 25 -25.23 -23.42 -7.74
N SER A 26 -25.35 -22.29 -7.06
CA SER A 26 -25.22 -20.97 -7.66
C SER A 26 -24.39 -20.05 -6.76
N LEU A 27 -23.75 -19.06 -7.38
CA LEU A 27 -23.13 -17.95 -6.66
C LEU A 27 -24.13 -16.81 -6.53
N GLU A 28 -24.46 -16.50 -5.28
CA GLU A 28 -25.32 -15.37 -4.92
C GLU A 28 -24.49 -14.23 -4.34
N ASN A 29 -24.85 -13.01 -4.71
CA ASN A 29 -24.26 -11.83 -4.11
C ASN A 29 -24.78 -11.67 -2.68
N SER A 30 -23.86 -11.66 -1.73
CA SER A 30 -24.17 -11.42 -0.32
C SER A 30 -23.67 -10.04 0.09
N LYS A 31 -24.53 -9.31 0.80
CA LYS A 31 -24.21 -8.00 1.37
C LYS A 31 -23.12 -8.12 2.44
N ALA A 32 -22.66 -6.96 2.94
CA ALA A 32 -21.83 -6.93 4.13
C ALA A 32 -22.60 -7.54 5.31
N VAL A 33 -21.92 -8.36 6.11
CA VAL A 33 -22.52 -9.08 7.24
C VAL A 33 -21.74 -8.75 8.50
N ILE A 34 -22.45 -8.40 9.57
CA ILE A 34 -21.85 -8.25 10.89
C ILE A 34 -21.68 -9.64 11.47
N ASN A 35 -20.45 -10.01 11.77
CA ASN A 35 -20.14 -11.19 12.54
C ASN A 35 -20.06 -10.81 14.02
N SER A 36 -21.11 -11.17 14.77
CA SER A 36 -21.23 -10.89 16.19
C SER A 36 -20.26 -11.71 17.05
N GLU A 37 -19.77 -12.85 16.55
CA GLU A 37 -18.89 -13.74 17.31
C GLU A 37 -17.48 -13.15 17.45
N ASN A 38 -16.94 -12.60 16.36
CA ASN A 38 -15.61 -12.00 16.33
C ASN A 38 -15.62 -10.46 16.41
N GLY A 39 -16.81 -9.84 16.43
CA GLY A 39 -16.95 -8.39 16.40
C GLY A 39 -16.34 -7.79 15.14
N SER A 40 -16.69 -8.32 13.97
CA SER A 40 -16.23 -7.78 12.69
C SER A 40 -17.36 -7.54 11.70
N ILE A 41 -17.09 -6.69 10.72
CA ILE A 41 -17.93 -6.48 9.55
C ILE A 41 -17.23 -7.14 8.38
N LEU A 42 -17.83 -8.22 7.87
CA LEU A 42 -17.39 -8.90 6.66
C LEU A 42 -17.82 -8.07 5.44
N PRO A 43 -16.93 -7.85 4.46
CA PRO A 43 -17.26 -7.09 3.25
C PRO A 43 -18.25 -7.88 2.39
N PRO A 44 -19.00 -7.22 1.48
CA PRO A 44 -19.83 -7.91 0.50
C PRO A 44 -19.03 -8.95 -0.29
N SER A 45 -19.65 -10.08 -0.64
CA SER A 45 -18.95 -11.16 -1.34
C SER A 45 -19.92 -12.13 -2.02
N SER A 46 -19.39 -13.09 -2.77
CA SER A 46 -20.16 -14.21 -3.30
C SER A 46 -20.35 -15.29 -2.24
N LYS A 47 -21.60 -15.73 -2.05
CA LYS A 47 -21.93 -16.90 -1.23
C LYS A 47 -22.46 -18.00 -2.13
N ILE A 48 -22.06 -19.24 -1.86
CA ILE A 48 -22.62 -20.40 -2.55
C ILE A 48 -24.02 -20.67 -2.01
N ALA A 49 -25.00 -20.75 -2.90
CA ALA A 49 -26.36 -21.20 -2.62
C ALA A 49 -26.60 -22.56 -3.27
N PHE A 50 -27.56 -23.29 -2.73
CA PHE A 50 -27.96 -24.60 -3.24
C PHE A 50 -29.47 -24.69 -3.28
N GLN A 51 -29.99 -25.16 -4.40
CA GLN A 51 -31.38 -25.49 -4.59
C GLN A 51 -31.49 -26.97 -5.00
N GLN A 52 -32.23 -27.73 -4.21
CA GLN A 52 -32.48 -29.14 -4.50
C GLN A 52 -33.39 -29.27 -5.73
N ASP A 53 -32.92 -30.00 -6.73
CA ASP A 53 -33.69 -30.36 -7.93
C ASP A 53 -33.15 -31.69 -8.49
N TYR A 54 -34.03 -32.69 -8.59
CA TYR A 54 -33.68 -34.02 -9.09
C TYR A 54 -34.05 -34.24 -10.56
N GLN A 55 -34.87 -33.37 -11.13
CA GLN A 55 -35.37 -33.50 -12.50
C GLN A 55 -34.46 -32.81 -13.50
N ILE A 56 -33.76 -31.76 -13.06
CA ILE A 56 -32.84 -31.02 -13.90
C ILE A 56 -31.65 -31.88 -14.30
N GLN A 57 -31.39 -31.95 -15.61
CA GLN A 57 -30.25 -32.64 -16.20
C GLN A 57 -29.54 -31.70 -17.15
N ASN A 58 -28.21 -31.66 -17.07
CA ASN A 58 -27.36 -30.92 -17.98
C ASN A 58 -25.96 -31.56 -18.03
N ASP A 59 -25.43 -31.69 -19.24
CA ASP A 59 -24.12 -32.29 -19.52
C ASP A 59 -22.96 -31.29 -19.50
N ASP A 60 -23.22 -30.00 -19.25
CA ASP A 60 -22.20 -28.94 -19.26
C ASP A 60 -21.10 -29.22 -18.24
N PHE A 61 -21.49 -29.52 -16.98
CA PHE A 61 -20.54 -29.85 -15.93
C PHE A 61 -19.83 -31.19 -16.19
N ILE A 62 -20.53 -32.18 -16.74
CA ILE A 62 -19.95 -33.49 -17.11
C ILE A 62 -18.89 -33.30 -18.20
N SER A 63 -19.16 -32.45 -19.19
CA SER A 63 -18.25 -32.11 -20.28
C SER A 63 -17.04 -31.32 -19.80
N PHE A 64 -17.21 -30.46 -18.80
CA PHE A 64 -16.11 -29.79 -18.12
C PHE A 64 -15.24 -30.80 -17.34
N LEU A 65 -15.87 -31.66 -16.54
CA LEU A 65 -15.19 -32.68 -15.75
C LEU A 65 -14.40 -33.66 -16.63
N SER A 66 -14.96 -34.07 -17.77
CA SER A 66 -14.29 -34.95 -18.72
C SER A 66 -13.03 -34.32 -19.31
N ARG A 67 -13.06 -33.01 -19.61
CA ARG A 67 -11.91 -32.27 -20.14
C ARG A 67 -10.84 -32.05 -19.08
N GLN A 68 -11.24 -31.67 -17.87
CA GLN A 68 -10.31 -31.38 -16.77
C GLN A 68 -9.57 -32.63 -16.29
N LYS A 69 -10.22 -33.80 -16.38
CA LYS A 69 -9.65 -35.08 -15.94
C LYS A 69 -9.10 -35.95 -17.07
N ASP A 70 -9.23 -35.52 -18.32
CA ASP A 70 -8.87 -36.28 -19.52
C ASP A 70 -9.47 -37.70 -19.55
N ILE A 71 -10.78 -37.79 -19.28
CA ILE A 71 -11.54 -39.05 -19.28
C ILE A 71 -12.75 -38.97 -20.23
N SER A 72 -13.32 -40.12 -20.59
CA SER A 72 -14.55 -40.14 -21.38
C SER A 72 -15.73 -39.55 -20.59
N LYS A 73 -16.68 -38.91 -21.29
CA LYS A 73 -17.89 -38.34 -20.67
C LYS A 73 -18.65 -39.36 -19.80
N ALA A 74 -18.82 -40.58 -20.30
CA ALA A 74 -19.47 -41.66 -19.56
C ALA A 74 -18.72 -42.08 -18.28
N SER A 75 -17.38 -41.91 -18.24
CA SER A 75 -16.63 -42.16 -17.01
C SER A 75 -16.77 -41.01 -16.02
N ALA A 76 -16.76 -39.76 -16.51
CA ALA A 76 -17.00 -38.58 -15.68
C ALA A 76 -18.41 -38.59 -15.06
N GLU A 77 -19.43 -38.98 -15.83
CA GLU A 77 -20.81 -39.14 -15.36
C GLU A 77 -20.91 -40.18 -14.25
N ARG A 78 -20.33 -41.38 -14.45
CA ARG A 78 -20.31 -42.43 -13.41
C ARG A 78 -19.62 -41.98 -12.12
N GLU A 79 -18.50 -41.27 -12.22
CA GLU A 79 -17.84 -40.73 -11.03
C GLU A 79 -18.70 -39.70 -10.30
N LEU A 80 -19.41 -38.84 -11.04
CA LEU A 80 -20.32 -37.86 -10.48
C LEU A 80 -21.50 -38.54 -9.78
N GLU A 81 -22.11 -39.55 -10.40
CA GLU A 81 -23.19 -40.34 -9.81
C GLU A 81 -22.76 -41.00 -8.50
N LEU A 82 -21.60 -41.65 -8.48
CA LEU A 82 -21.05 -42.27 -7.26
C LEU A 82 -20.88 -41.25 -6.12
N GLN A 83 -20.45 -40.04 -6.44
CA GLN A 83 -20.29 -38.97 -5.46
C GLN A 83 -21.64 -38.45 -4.95
N VAL A 84 -22.61 -38.26 -5.84
CA VAL A 84 -23.96 -37.83 -5.48
C VAL A 84 -24.64 -38.88 -4.61
N ASP A 85 -24.48 -40.16 -4.92
CA ASP A 85 -25.00 -41.26 -4.11
C ASP A 85 -24.36 -41.31 -2.72
N PHE A 86 -23.04 -41.07 -2.65
CA PHE A 86 -22.36 -40.92 -1.36
C PHE A 86 -22.93 -39.76 -0.54
N TRP A 87 -23.16 -38.60 -1.16
CA TRP A 87 -23.77 -37.44 -0.49
C TRP A 87 -25.19 -37.70 -0.02
N LYS A 88 -26.03 -38.33 -0.85
CA LYS A 88 -27.40 -38.71 -0.47
C LYS A 88 -27.42 -39.66 0.71
N LYS A 89 -26.60 -40.72 0.68
CA LYS A 89 -26.50 -41.70 1.77
C LYS A 89 -26.06 -41.04 3.08
N ARG A 90 -25.06 -40.16 3.01
CA ARG A 90 -24.54 -39.43 4.18
C ARG A 90 -25.54 -38.42 4.75
N LEU A 91 -26.27 -37.71 3.88
CA LEU A 91 -27.37 -36.84 4.31
C LEU A 91 -28.49 -37.64 4.99
N GLN A 92 -28.79 -38.84 4.50
CA GLN A 92 -29.80 -39.72 5.11
C GLN A 92 -29.34 -40.32 6.46
N SER A 93 -28.05 -40.67 6.60
CA SER A 93 -27.53 -41.27 7.84
C SER A 93 -27.26 -40.25 8.94
N ASP A 94 -26.51 -39.19 8.60
CA ASP A 94 -25.91 -38.28 9.58
C ASP A 94 -26.76 -36.99 9.73
N LYS A 95 -27.80 -36.82 8.88
CA LYS A 95 -28.61 -35.60 8.71
C LYS A 95 -27.82 -34.35 8.31
N THR A 96 -26.50 -34.39 8.33
CA THR A 96 -25.58 -33.31 8.03
C THR A 96 -24.46 -33.83 7.14
N LEU A 97 -24.13 -33.07 6.10
CA LEU A 97 -23.07 -33.37 5.14
C LEU A 97 -22.23 -32.12 4.93
N GLU A 98 -20.95 -32.22 5.28
CA GLU A 98 -19.96 -31.22 4.89
C GLU A 98 -19.40 -31.54 3.51
N ILE A 99 -19.55 -30.59 2.58
CA ILE A 99 -18.99 -30.67 1.23
C ILE A 99 -17.82 -29.69 1.15
N SER A 100 -16.61 -30.25 1.12
CA SER A 100 -15.37 -29.48 1.12
C SER A 100 -15.36 -28.42 0.00
N GLY A 101 -15.10 -27.17 0.39
CA GLY A 101 -15.06 -26.01 -0.49
C GLY A 101 -16.43 -25.38 -0.79
N LEU A 102 -17.53 -26.12 -0.70
CA LEU A 102 -18.87 -25.62 -1.03
C LEU A 102 -19.68 -25.18 0.19
N GLY A 103 -19.65 -25.95 1.27
CA GLY A 103 -20.39 -25.67 2.51
C GLY A 103 -21.02 -26.90 3.13
N THR A 104 -21.99 -26.68 4.03
CA THR A 104 -22.64 -27.74 4.80
C THR A 104 -24.12 -27.85 4.45
N ALA A 105 -24.54 -29.04 4.00
CA ALA A 105 -25.93 -29.40 3.81
C ALA A 105 -26.48 -30.09 5.06
N PHE A 106 -27.72 -29.81 5.45
CA PHE A 106 -28.38 -30.46 6.57
C PHE A 106 -29.87 -30.61 6.33
N ILE A 107 -30.49 -31.61 6.95
CA ILE A 107 -31.93 -31.85 6.82
C ILE A 107 -32.65 -31.28 8.04
N GLU A 108 -33.55 -30.34 7.80
CA GLU A 108 -34.44 -29.74 8.80
C GLU A 108 -35.89 -29.83 8.29
N ASP A 109 -36.80 -30.34 9.10
CA ASP A 109 -38.23 -30.53 8.75
C ASP A 109 -38.47 -31.26 7.41
N GLY A 110 -37.60 -32.22 7.09
CA GLY A 110 -37.68 -32.99 5.83
C GLY A 110 -37.24 -32.23 4.58
N LYS A 111 -36.71 -31.01 4.72
CA LYS A 111 -36.12 -30.21 3.65
C LYS A 111 -34.61 -30.15 3.79
N ILE A 112 -33.90 -30.18 2.67
CA ILE A 112 -32.45 -29.96 2.64
C ILE A 112 -32.21 -28.44 2.71
N LEU A 113 -31.56 -27.99 3.78
CA LEU A 113 -31.03 -26.65 3.93
C LEU A 113 -29.53 -26.67 3.67
N PHE A 114 -29.00 -25.55 3.18
CA PHE A 114 -27.60 -25.44 2.81
C PHE A 114 -26.97 -24.16 3.36
N LYS A 115 -25.92 -24.33 4.17
CA LYS A 115 -25.05 -23.26 4.62
C LYS A 115 -23.80 -23.26 3.75
N GLY A 116 -23.88 -22.53 2.63
CA GLY A 116 -22.74 -22.40 1.72
C GLY A 116 -21.63 -21.51 2.24
N ASN A 117 -20.42 -21.80 1.79
CA ASN A 117 -19.23 -21.05 2.09
C ASN A 117 -19.26 -19.68 1.40
N ARG A 118 -18.63 -18.71 2.07
CA ARG A 118 -18.37 -17.38 1.54
C ARG A 118 -17.08 -17.46 0.72
N LEU A 119 -17.12 -17.02 -0.52
CA LEU A 119 -15.96 -16.98 -1.40
C LEU A 119 -15.34 -15.59 -1.35
N GLU A 120 -14.02 -15.54 -1.43
CA GLU A 120 -13.33 -14.31 -1.75
C GLU A 120 -13.85 -13.80 -3.08
N SER A 121 -14.18 -12.51 -3.10
CA SER A 121 -14.89 -11.95 -4.24
C SER A 121 -13.92 -11.24 -5.16
N ASP A 122 -13.70 -11.80 -6.33
CA ASP A 122 -12.90 -11.19 -7.40
C ASP A 122 -13.70 -10.16 -8.21
N TYR A 123 -14.88 -9.74 -7.74
CA TYR A 123 -15.65 -8.73 -8.44
C TYR A 123 -14.95 -7.37 -8.34
N PRO A 124 -14.76 -6.66 -9.47
CA PRO A 124 -14.15 -5.32 -9.47
C PRO A 124 -14.86 -4.33 -8.54
N ASP A 125 -16.18 -4.48 -8.36
CA ASP A 125 -17.01 -3.61 -7.53
C ASP A 125 -16.70 -3.73 -6.03
N PHE A 126 -16.05 -4.81 -5.59
CA PHE A 126 -15.69 -5.04 -4.19
C PHE A 126 -14.20 -4.83 -3.90
N TYR A 127 -13.43 -4.40 -4.90
CA TYR A 127 -12.02 -4.10 -4.73
C TYR A 127 -11.82 -3.03 -3.63
N GLY A 128 -10.96 -3.34 -2.65
CA GLY A 128 -10.66 -2.45 -1.52
C GLY A 128 -11.64 -2.51 -0.36
N LEU A 129 -12.66 -3.39 -0.41
CA LEU A 129 -13.52 -3.65 0.75
C LEU A 129 -12.93 -4.81 1.58
N GLU A 130 -12.32 -4.48 2.71
CA GLU A 130 -11.71 -5.45 3.63
C GLU A 130 -12.62 -5.75 4.83
N GLU A 131 -12.31 -6.83 5.56
CA GLU A 131 -12.93 -7.11 6.85
C GLU A 131 -12.54 -6.04 7.87
N ILE A 132 -13.52 -5.41 8.50
CA ILE A 132 -13.29 -4.40 9.53
C ILE A 132 -13.55 -5.03 10.88
N ARG A 133 -12.54 -5.14 11.75
CA ARG A 133 -12.71 -5.62 13.12
C ARG A 133 -12.91 -4.44 14.06
N PHE A 134 -13.93 -4.49 14.92
CA PHE A 134 -14.19 -3.41 15.88
C PHE A 134 -13.03 -3.25 16.88
N SER A 135 -12.26 -4.31 17.13
CA SER A 135 -11.03 -4.27 17.93
C SER A 135 -9.96 -3.32 17.38
N ASP A 136 -9.95 -3.13 16.06
CA ASP A 136 -8.93 -2.36 15.35
C ASP A 136 -9.30 -0.87 15.32
N ILE A 137 -10.58 -0.55 15.57
CA ILE A 137 -11.11 0.79 15.74
C ILE A 137 -10.82 1.26 17.17
N ASN A 138 -9.54 1.45 17.47
CA ASN A 138 -9.16 2.26 18.63
C ASN A 138 -9.13 3.72 18.18
N ASP A 139 -9.79 4.60 18.93
CA ASP A 139 -9.76 6.08 18.80
C ASP A 139 -8.36 6.68 19.10
N LYS A 140 -7.29 5.96 18.79
CA LYS A 140 -6.00 6.61 18.62
C LYS A 140 -6.14 7.30 17.27
N PRO A 141 -6.22 8.64 17.22
CA PRO A 141 -6.17 9.32 15.94
C PRO A 141 -4.95 8.76 15.23
N ALA A 142 -5.18 8.11 14.08
CA ALA A 142 -4.09 7.84 13.17
C ALA A 142 -3.43 9.20 12.99
N GLU A 143 -2.20 9.33 13.48
CA GLU A 143 -1.36 10.48 13.16
C GLU A 143 -1.10 10.37 11.65
N VAL A 144 -2.10 10.78 10.86
CA VAL A 144 -1.88 11.26 9.52
C VAL A 144 -0.94 12.42 9.77
N SER A 145 0.33 12.17 9.50
CA SER A 145 1.37 13.17 9.44
C SER A 145 0.99 14.15 8.35
N GLU A 146 0.05 15.06 8.66
CA GLU A 146 -0.07 16.32 7.99
C GLU A 146 1.27 17.02 8.24
N ASN A 147 2.07 17.09 7.18
CA ASN A 147 3.20 17.99 7.11
C ASN A 147 2.70 19.44 7.15
N LYS A 148 2.17 19.88 8.29
CA LYS A 148 2.10 21.28 8.65
C LYS A 148 3.36 21.56 9.45
N SER A 149 4.32 22.17 8.76
CA SER A 149 5.50 22.75 9.40
C SER A 149 5.08 23.97 10.23
N GLU A 150 4.40 23.76 11.36
CA GLU A 150 4.52 24.72 12.44
C GLU A 150 5.86 24.44 13.11
N LYS A 151 6.77 25.39 12.98
CA LYS A 151 8.07 25.35 13.64
C LYS A 151 7.83 25.55 15.12
N ASP A 152 7.53 24.47 15.81
CA ASP A 152 7.58 24.45 17.27
C ASP A 152 9.02 24.71 17.68
N TYR A 153 9.25 25.91 18.24
CA TYR A 153 10.47 26.21 18.98
C TYR A 153 10.52 25.31 20.22
N ARG A 154 10.99 24.08 20.03
CA ARG A 154 11.28 23.16 21.13
C ARG A 154 12.66 23.51 21.64
N PHE A 155 12.70 24.27 22.73
CA PHE A 155 13.91 24.49 23.50
C PHE A 155 14.47 23.12 23.91
N ASN A 156 15.54 22.68 23.23
CA ASN A 156 16.29 21.54 23.72
C ASN A 156 16.91 21.94 25.08
N LYS A 157 17.14 20.97 25.98
CA LYS A 157 17.73 21.26 27.30
C LYS A 157 19.09 21.99 27.19
N SER A 158 19.74 21.95 26.02
CA SER A 158 20.99 22.65 25.74
C SER A 158 20.83 24.17 25.55
N VAL A 159 19.69 24.67 25.03
CA VAL A 159 19.42 26.12 24.94
C VAL A 159 19.34 26.73 26.34
N LEU A 160 18.77 26.01 27.30
CA LEU A 160 18.69 26.48 28.68
C LEU A 160 20.08 26.56 29.35
N TRP A 161 20.98 25.60 29.04
CA TRP A 161 22.38 25.65 29.49
C TRP A 161 23.19 26.78 28.83
N ILE A 162 22.88 27.17 27.59
CA ILE A 162 23.54 28.29 26.91
C ILE A 162 23.30 29.60 27.65
N PHE A 163 22.07 29.87 28.12
CA PHE A 163 21.80 31.05 28.94
C PHE A 163 22.57 31.04 30.27
N LEU A 164 22.72 29.86 30.89
CA LEU A 164 23.47 29.71 32.13
C LEU A 164 24.97 30.01 31.97
N PHE A 165 25.54 29.81 30.77
CA PHE A 165 26.93 30.20 30.48
C PHE A 165 27.07 31.62 29.92
N ILE A 166 26.09 32.12 29.14
CA ILE A 166 26.16 33.46 28.55
C ILE A 166 26.16 34.55 29.62
N ILE A 167 25.31 34.42 30.64
CA ILE A 167 25.14 35.42 31.71
C ILE A 167 26.46 35.63 32.50
N PRO A 168 27.14 34.59 33.01
CA PRO A 168 28.40 34.79 33.73
C PRO A 168 29.52 35.29 32.83
N VAL A 169 29.61 34.83 31.57
CA VAL A 169 30.62 35.34 30.62
C VAL A 169 30.43 36.83 30.35
N LEU A 170 29.19 37.29 30.17
CA LEU A 170 28.90 38.73 30.03
C LEU A 170 29.29 39.52 31.29
N GLY A 171 29.01 38.97 32.48
CA GLY A 171 29.39 39.58 33.75
C GLY A 171 30.91 39.70 33.91
N ILE A 172 31.67 38.68 33.54
CA ILE A 172 33.14 38.69 33.58
C ILE A 172 33.69 39.72 32.57
N LEU A 173 33.15 39.79 31.36
CA LEU A 173 33.52 40.80 30.36
C LEU A 173 33.24 42.23 30.86
N TYR A 174 32.08 42.46 31.46
CA TYR A 174 31.73 43.74 32.04
C TYR A 174 32.65 44.11 33.22
N PHE A 175 32.96 43.15 34.08
CA PHE A 175 33.89 43.34 35.19
C PHE A 175 35.32 43.62 34.71
N ALA A 176 35.79 42.91 33.67
CA ALA A 176 37.09 43.15 33.05
C ALA A 176 37.18 44.53 32.39
N TYR A 177 36.09 45.04 31.80
CA TYR A 177 36.03 46.39 31.25
C TYR A 177 36.08 47.47 32.34
N THR A 178 35.39 47.25 33.47
CA THR A 178 35.32 48.23 34.57
C THR A 178 36.56 48.24 35.46
N GLN A 179 37.31 47.14 35.53
CA GLN A 179 38.51 47.01 36.37
C GLN A 179 39.78 46.67 35.57
N GLN A 180 39.97 47.27 34.40
CA GLN A 180 41.17 47.06 33.57
C GLN A 180 42.49 47.35 34.33
N GLU A 181 42.45 48.31 35.25
CA GLU A 181 43.60 48.75 36.06
C GLU A 181 44.08 47.69 37.07
N LEU A 182 43.16 46.87 37.61
CA LEU A 182 43.45 45.84 38.63
C LEU A 182 43.90 44.51 38.01
N LEU A 183 43.44 44.21 36.78
CA LEU A 183 43.70 42.93 36.11
C LEU A 183 44.93 42.97 35.18
N PHE A 184 45.30 44.13 34.62
CA PHE A 184 46.41 44.22 33.66
C PHE A 184 47.64 44.98 34.19
N GLY A 185 47.58 45.57 35.38
CA GLY A 185 48.66 46.39 35.90
C GLY A 185 48.94 47.62 35.03
N LYS A 186 49.73 48.57 35.55
CA LYS A 186 50.04 49.81 34.82
C LYS A 186 50.81 49.50 33.55
N LYS A 187 50.38 50.07 32.43
CA LYS A 187 51.06 49.99 31.11
C LYS A 187 52.55 50.32 31.29
N SER A 188 53.42 49.36 30.95
CA SER A 188 54.87 49.44 31.22
C SER A 188 55.68 50.01 30.07
N PHE A 189 55.07 50.69 29.11
CA PHE A 189 55.79 51.20 27.94
C PHE A 189 55.38 52.64 27.66
N ASP A 190 56.34 53.55 27.83
CA ASP A 190 56.24 54.92 27.33
C ASP A 190 56.24 54.90 25.80
N ASP A 191 55.31 55.66 25.23
CA ASP A 191 55.17 55.84 23.79
C ASP A 191 56.40 56.61 23.28
N LEU A 192 57.39 55.87 22.76
CA LEU A 192 58.59 56.47 22.20
C LEU A 192 58.21 57.22 20.91
N SER A 193 58.08 58.53 21.05
CA SER A 193 57.92 59.49 19.96
C SER A 193 59.11 59.41 18.98
N VAL A 194 58.94 58.70 17.88
CA VAL A 194 59.85 58.82 16.74
C VAL A 194 59.40 60.01 15.90
N GLN A 195 60.03 61.15 16.14
CA GLN A 195 60.00 62.29 15.23
C GLN A 195 60.87 62.00 14.01
N THR A 196 60.28 61.50 12.93
CA THR A 196 60.89 61.57 11.58
C THR A 196 60.25 62.71 10.81
N LYS A 197 60.73 63.92 11.11
CA LYS A 197 60.44 65.12 10.35
C LYS A 197 61.15 65.03 9.00
N THR A 198 60.33 65.08 7.97
CA THR A 198 60.60 65.13 6.54
C THR A 198 61.69 66.15 6.14
N GLN A 199 62.68 65.66 5.39
CA GLN A 199 63.45 66.40 4.39
C GLN A 199 63.39 65.55 3.11
N ARG A 200 63.39 66.03 1.87
CA ARG A 200 63.10 67.28 1.16
C ARG A 200 63.33 66.89 -0.32
N ILE A 201 62.65 67.58 -1.24
CA ILE A 201 62.96 67.74 -2.68
C ILE A 201 62.32 66.75 -3.68
N GLU A 202 61.79 67.39 -4.72
CA GLU A 202 60.97 66.98 -5.85
C GLU A 202 61.68 66.18 -6.97
N LYS A 203 60.82 65.50 -7.76
CA LYS A 203 60.82 65.27 -9.22
C LYS A 203 62.04 64.59 -9.89
N LYS A 204 61.80 63.41 -10.50
CA LYS A 204 61.72 63.16 -11.97
C LYS A 204 61.64 61.64 -12.26
N ALA A 205 60.83 61.27 -13.24
CA ALA A 205 60.65 59.91 -13.82
C ALA A 205 61.85 59.49 -14.71
N PRO A 206 61.84 58.35 -15.44
CA PRO A 206 61.26 57.00 -15.26
C PRO A 206 62.40 55.92 -15.27
N VAL A 207 62.07 54.60 -15.33
CA VAL A 207 62.78 53.50 -16.06
C VAL A 207 62.92 52.16 -15.29
N LYS A 208 62.36 51.11 -15.95
CA LYS A 208 62.72 49.67 -16.13
C LYS A 208 63.12 48.79 -14.93
N ILE A 209 62.37 47.70 -14.69
CA ILE A 209 62.64 46.29 -15.07
C ILE A 209 63.89 45.72 -14.37
N ASP A 210 63.73 44.77 -13.46
CA ASP A 210 64.36 43.45 -13.63
C ASP A 210 63.82 42.39 -12.65
N SER A 211 64.05 41.16 -13.09
CA SER A 211 63.31 39.95 -12.79
C SER A 211 64.00 39.10 -11.72
N ALA A 212 63.23 38.36 -10.92
CA ALA A 212 63.54 37.00 -10.49
C ALA A 212 62.23 36.34 -10.00
N GLN A 213 61.56 35.48 -10.78
CA GLN A 213 61.79 34.02 -10.91
C GLN A 213 61.85 33.29 -9.56
N MET A 214 61.25 32.12 -9.33
CA MET A 214 60.35 31.23 -10.07
C MET A 214 60.17 30.01 -9.15
N ARG A 215 58.98 29.41 -9.10
CA ARG A 215 58.66 27.96 -9.15
C ARG A 215 57.12 27.91 -9.26
N ARG A 216 56.43 27.65 -10.40
CA ARG A 216 56.45 26.54 -11.40
C ARG A 216 56.43 25.16 -10.71
N GLN A 217 55.58 24.18 -11.06
CA GLN A 217 54.64 23.94 -12.17
C GLN A 217 53.82 22.67 -11.81
N ASP A 218 52.52 22.65 -12.12
CA ASP A 218 51.85 21.95 -13.24
C ASP A 218 51.69 20.42 -13.10
N SER A 219 50.44 19.96 -13.21
CA SER A 219 50.04 19.18 -14.41
C SER A 219 48.52 19.05 -14.49
N ILE A 220 47.96 19.76 -15.47
CA ILE A 220 46.61 19.63 -16.03
C ILE A 220 46.61 18.46 -17.03
N LYS A 221 45.43 17.85 -17.26
CA LYS A 221 44.87 17.25 -18.51
C LYS A 221 44.47 15.79 -18.30
N ALA A 222 43.17 15.48 -18.24
CA ALA A 222 42.18 15.39 -19.33
C ALA A 222 42.28 14.09 -20.14
N PHE A 223 41.34 13.16 -19.91
CA PHE A 223 40.91 12.10 -20.83
C PHE A 223 39.40 11.85 -20.56
N LYS A 224 38.51 12.30 -21.47
CA LYS A 224 37.70 11.46 -22.39
C LYS A 224 36.85 10.40 -21.68
N ALA A 225 35.54 10.61 -21.56
CA ALA A 225 34.48 10.22 -22.52
C ALA A 225 34.21 8.71 -22.53
N ASP A 226 33.02 8.27 -22.09
CA ASP A 226 32.20 7.30 -22.84
C ASP A 226 30.79 7.10 -22.21
N SER A 227 29.78 6.91 -23.08
CA SER A 227 28.60 6.04 -22.94
C SER A 227 27.59 6.30 -21.80
N LEU A 228 26.27 6.47 -22.00
CA LEU A 228 25.32 5.97 -23.00
C LEU A 228 24.04 6.83 -23.03
N LYS A 229 23.45 6.94 -24.22
CA LYS A 229 22.12 7.51 -24.48
C LYS A 229 21.00 6.55 -24.10
N GLN A 230 19.83 7.10 -23.76
CA GLN A 230 18.49 6.61 -24.13
C GLN A 230 17.48 7.67 -23.66
N ASP A 231 16.31 7.84 -24.25
CA ASP A 231 15.88 7.91 -25.63
C ASP A 231 14.47 8.49 -25.55
N SER A 232 14.13 9.35 -26.50
CA SER A 232 12.84 10.02 -26.61
C SER A 232 11.68 9.06 -26.89
N VAL A 233 10.60 9.10 -26.09
CA VAL A 233 9.27 8.60 -26.52
C VAL A 233 8.13 9.53 -26.07
N LYS A 234 7.71 10.38 -27.02
CA LYS A 234 6.33 10.58 -27.51
C LYS A 234 5.17 10.71 -26.48
N LYS A 235 4.76 11.95 -26.21
CA LYS A 235 3.39 12.30 -25.78
C LYS A 235 2.38 11.77 -26.81
N GLN A 236 1.45 10.94 -26.37
CA GLN A 236 0.24 10.61 -27.14
C GLN A 236 -0.96 11.33 -26.54
N ALA A 237 -1.74 11.91 -27.45
CA ALA A 237 -2.90 12.75 -27.20
C ALA A 237 -4.08 11.95 -26.62
N ALA A 238 -4.80 12.58 -25.69
CA ALA A 238 -6.05 12.10 -25.13
C ALA A 238 -7.11 11.92 -26.22
N LYS A 239 -7.66 10.70 -26.35
CA LYS A 239 -8.89 10.45 -27.09
C LYS A 239 -10.07 10.79 -26.19
N ASN A 240 -10.90 11.73 -26.63
CA ASN A 240 -12.23 12.00 -26.06
C ASN A 240 -13.16 10.82 -26.37
N TRP A 241 -13.71 10.20 -25.32
CA TRP A 241 -14.77 9.20 -25.45
C TRP A 241 -16.11 9.88 -25.21
N LYS A 242 -17.01 9.84 -26.20
CA LYS A 242 -18.39 10.33 -26.07
C LYS A 242 -19.24 9.23 -25.42
N ALA A 243 -19.90 9.55 -24.33
CA ALA A 243 -20.87 8.68 -23.68
C ALA A 243 -22.10 8.48 -24.59
N THR A 244 -22.46 7.23 -24.88
CA THR A 244 -23.69 6.90 -25.60
C THR A 244 -24.76 6.59 -24.56
N SER A 245 -25.72 7.50 -24.37
CA SER A 245 -26.84 7.30 -23.44
C SER A 245 -27.90 6.38 -24.06
N TYR A 246 -28.16 5.23 -23.46
CA TYR A 246 -29.29 4.36 -23.79
C TYR A 246 -30.51 4.73 -22.93
N LYS A 247 -31.53 5.31 -23.56
CA LYS A 247 -32.86 5.55 -22.93
C LYS A 247 -33.61 4.22 -22.75
N ARG A 248 -33.85 3.78 -21.52
CA ARG A 248 -34.88 2.76 -21.21
C ARG A 248 -36.27 3.40 -21.25
N LYS A 249 -37.15 2.88 -22.09
CA LYS A 249 -38.60 3.14 -22.02
C LYS A 249 -39.22 2.22 -20.97
N SER A 250 -39.84 2.78 -19.94
CA SER A 250 -40.74 2.06 -19.02
C SER A 250 -42.13 1.92 -19.66
N ARG A 251 -42.61 0.69 -19.86
CA ARG A 251 -44.03 0.40 -20.06
C ARG A 251 -44.54 -0.27 -18.79
N TRP A 252 -45.30 0.49 -18.00
CA TRP A 252 -46.23 -0.06 -17.02
C TRP A 252 -47.51 -0.45 -17.77
N GLN A 253 -48.01 -1.67 -17.56
CA GLN A 253 -49.39 -2.04 -17.88
C GLN A 253 -50.17 -2.21 -16.59
N LYS A 254 -51.42 -1.73 -16.63
CA LYS A 254 -52.49 -1.94 -15.65
C LYS A 254 -52.94 -3.39 -15.65
#